data_AF-A0A316ZXX7-F1
#
_entry.id   AF-A0A316ZXX7-F1
#
_cell.length_a   1.000
_cell.length_b   1.000
_cell.length_c   1.000
_cell.angle_alpha   90.00
_cell.angle_beta   90.00
_cell.angle_gamma   90.00
#
_symmetry.space_group_name_H-M   'P 1'
#
loop_
_entity.id
_entity.type
_entity.pdbx_description
1 polymer ?
#
loop_
_entity_poly.entity_id
_entity_poly.type
_entity_poly.pdbx_seq_one_letter_code
_entity_poly.pdbx_strand_id
1 'polypeptide(L)'
;MKAASDQLGRVLTPEDLQQLFLRNYKVLGRDDYVCKHSATSTTDGDIDVRATIVDDGIFRYTDGKGPSVSAALSNALAVRTGLQISFEVYHYKWVENEQEQDMKIAMCNLNQGKFTSWGAKLGSTLDAELLACLSALPVGTYFDHCRS
;
A
#
# COMPACT_ATOMS: atom_id res chain seq x y z
N MET A 1 -24.45 -23.27 -15.16
CA MET A 1 -23.57 -22.53 -16.10
C MET A 1 -24.18 -21.22 -16.63
N LYS A 2 -25.50 -21.11 -16.87
CA LYS A 2 -26.15 -19.83 -17.24
C LYS A 2 -26.13 -18.75 -16.13
N ALA A 3 -26.36 -19.14 -14.87
CA ALA A 3 -26.42 -18.18 -13.75
C ALA A 3 -25.12 -17.40 -13.47
N ALA A 4 -23.95 -17.99 -13.77
CA ALA A 4 -22.65 -17.30 -13.65
C ALA A 4 -22.38 -16.36 -14.84
N SER A 5 -22.93 -16.69 -16.02
CA SER A 5 -22.87 -15.82 -17.20
C SER A 5 -23.80 -14.62 -17.09
N ASP A 6 -24.96 -14.77 -16.42
CA ASP A 6 -25.90 -13.66 -16.20
C ASP A 6 -25.39 -12.65 -15.15
N GLN A 7 -24.47 -13.07 -14.26
CA GLN A 7 -23.75 -12.17 -13.35
C GLN A 7 -22.71 -11.30 -14.06
N LEU A 8 -22.19 -11.73 -15.22
CA LEU A 8 -21.18 -11.01 -16.00
C LEU A 8 -21.76 -9.89 -16.88
N GLY A 9 -23.09 -9.80 -17.01
CA GLY A 9 -23.78 -8.77 -17.80
C GLY A 9 -24.27 -7.56 -17.01
N ARG A 10 -24.04 -7.50 -15.70
CA ARG A 10 -24.53 -6.40 -14.87
C ARG A 10 -23.53 -5.25 -14.90
N VAL A 11 -23.91 -4.15 -15.54
CA VAL A 11 -23.15 -2.89 -15.45
C VAL A 11 -23.14 -2.46 -13.99
N LEU A 12 -21.95 -2.39 -13.40
CA LEU A 12 -21.79 -1.90 -12.03
C LEU A 12 -22.20 -0.44 -11.98
N THR A 13 -23.00 -0.07 -10.99
CA THR A 13 -23.28 1.35 -10.77
C THR A 13 -22.01 2.05 -10.27
N PRO A 14 -21.92 3.38 -10.38
CA PRO A 14 -20.82 4.14 -9.77
C PRO A 14 -20.63 3.82 -8.28
N GLU A 15 -21.72 3.62 -7.54
CA GLU A 15 -21.69 3.26 -6.12
C GLU A 15 -21.13 1.85 -5.90
N ASP A 16 -21.52 0.88 -6.73
CA ASP A 16 -20.96 -0.48 -6.67
C ASP A 16 -19.44 -0.45 -6.93
N LEU A 17 -18.99 0.32 -7.92
CA LEU A 17 -17.56 0.51 -8.22
C LEU A 17 -16.80 1.16 -7.06
N GLN A 18 -17.39 2.19 -6.45
CA GLN A 18 -16.80 2.86 -5.29
C GLN A 18 -16.69 1.91 -4.11
N GLN A 19 -17.74 1.17 -3.77
CA GLN A 19 -17.72 0.21 -2.66
C GLN A 19 -16.72 -0.91 -2.91
N LEU A 20 -16.62 -1.42 -4.14
CA LEU A 20 -15.60 -2.39 -4.53
C LEU A 20 -14.19 -1.84 -4.36
N PHE A 21 -13.92 -0.61 -4.81
CA PHE A 21 -12.63 0.04 -4.63
C PHE A 21 -12.26 0.20 -3.16
N LEU A 22 -13.16 0.79 -2.36
CA LEU A 22 -12.93 1.04 -0.93
C LEU A 22 -12.68 -0.26 -0.16
N ARG A 23 -13.39 -1.33 -0.50
CA ARG A 23 -13.25 -2.65 0.12
C ARG A 23 -12.00 -3.38 -0.33
N ASN A 24 -11.75 -3.47 -1.63
CA ASN A 24 -10.63 -4.23 -2.18
C ASN A 24 -9.29 -3.68 -1.73
N TYR A 25 -9.15 -2.36 -1.67
CA TYR A 25 -7.92 -1.69 -1.24
C TYR A 25 -7.92 -1.29 0.24
N LYS A 26 -8.94 -1.74 1.01
CA LYS A 26 -9.13 -1.39 2.42
C LYS A 26 -8.90 0.11 2.69
N VAL A 27 -9.38 0.98 1.81
CA VAL A 27 -9.06 2.43 1.82
C VAL A 27 -9.49 3.08 3.13
N LEU A 28 -10.67 2.69 3.63
CA LEU A 28 -11.24 3.19 4.89
C LEU A 28 -10.92 2.27 6.09
N GLY A 29 -10.39 1.07 5.82
CA GLY A 29 -10.16 0.05 6.81
C GLY A 29 -8.74 0.08 7.37
N ARG A 30 -8.57 -0.56 8.53
CA ARG A 30 -7.25 -0.91 9.05
C ARG A 30 -6.70 -2.10 8.28
N ASP A 31 -5.42 -2.09 7.96
CA ASP A 31 -4.73 -3.28 7.48
C ASP A 31 -4.38 -4.19 8.66
N ASP A 32 -5.02 -5.36 8.71
CA ASP A 32 -4.91 -6.28 9.84
C ASP A 32 -3.48 -6.78 10.09
N TYR A 33 -2.64 -6.76 9.05
CA TYR A 33 -1.23 -7.14 9.15
C TYR A 33 -0.31 -5.96 9.52
N VAL A 34 -0.79 -4.71 9.58
CA VAL A 34 0.01 -3.57 10.01
C VAL A 34 -0.32 -3.26 11.48
N CYS A 35 0.64 -3.54 12.36
CA CYS A 35 0.47 -3.34 13.80
C CYS A 35 0.78 -1.91 14.24
N LYS A 36 1.88 -1.36 13.72
CA LYS A 36 2.39 -0.01 14.01
C LYS A 36 3.09 0.53 12.78
N HIS A 37 2.99 1.83 12.56
CA HIS A 37 3.72 2.54 11.50
C HIS A 37 3.97 3.99 11.92
N SER A 38 5.05 4.56 11.42
CA SER A 38 5.36 5.98 11.55
C SER A 38 6.30 6.42 10.43
N ALA A 39 6.02 7.55 9.81
CA ALA A 39 6.91 8.22 8.86
C ALA A 39 7.14 9.66 9.29
N THR A 40 8.41 10.06 9.42
CA THR A 40 8.79 11.38 9.92
C THR A 40 9.90 11.98 9.07
N SER A 41 9.79 13.28 8.77
CA SER A 41 10.90 14.03 8.20
C SER A 41 11.99 14.24 9.24
N THR A 42 13.22 13.99 8.85
CA THR A 42 14.43 14.29 9.61
C THR A 42 14.84 15.74 9.38
N THR A 43 15.79 16.23 10.19
CA THR A 43 16.38 17.57 10.04
C THR A 43 17.15 17.74 8.74
N ASP A 44 17.65 16.65 8.17
CA ASP A 44 18.47 16.67 6.96
C ASP A 44 17.61 16.61 5.68
N GLY A 45 16.27 16.59 5.81
CA GLY A 45 15.32 16.51 4.70
C GLY A 45 15.00 15.09 4.24
N ASP A 46 15.69 14.08 4.75
CA ASP A 46 15.34 12.68 4.54
C ASP A 46 14.11 12.28 5.36
N ILE A 47 13.42 11.23 4.93
CA ILE A 47 12.30 10.60 5.63
C ILE A 47 12.78 9.32 6.32
N ASP A 48 12.52 9.24 7.62
CA ASP A 48 12.62 8.00 8.39
C ASP A 48 11.26 7.30 8.43
N VAL A 49 11.24 6.00 8.13
CA VAL A 49 10.06 5.15 8.24
C VAL A 49 10.31 4.03 9.22
N ARG A 50 9.28 3.69 9.99
CA ARG A 50 9.27 2.51 10.86
C ARG A 50 7.92 1.83 10.73
N ALA A 51 7.91 0.51 10.65
CA ALA A 51 6.69 -0.26 10.72
C ALA A 51 6.89 -1.61 11.39
N THR A 52 5.84 -2.12 12.01
CA THR A 52 5.74 -3.50 12.48
C THR A 52 4.61 -4.16 11.71
N ILE A 53 4.95 -5.16 10.90
CA ILE A 53 4.00 -5.94 10.12
C ILE A 53 3.93 -7.39 10.60
N VAL A 54 2.79 -8.04 10.39
CA VAL A 54 2.62 -9.48 10.60
C VAL A 54 2.81 -10.17 9.26
N ASP A 55 3.76 -11.09 9.19
CA ASP A 55 4.12 -11.84 8.00
C ASP A 55 4.25 -13.31 8.39
N ASP A 56 3.38 -14.16 7.86
CA ASP A 56 3.17 -15.55 8.28
C ASP A 56 3.02 -15.75 9.80
N GLY A 57 2.24 -14.85 10.42
CA GLY A 57 2.00 -14.88 11.86
C GLY A 57 3.17 -14.38 12.72
N ILE A 58 4.29 -13.99 12.11
CA ILE A 58 5.46 -13.46 12.80
C ILE A 58 5.45 -11.94 12.73
N PHE A 59 5.65 -11.29 13.89
CA PHE A 59 5.87 -9.85 13.93
C PHE A 59 7.25 -9.51 13.38
N ARG A 60 7.28 -8.68 12.33
CA ARG A 60 8.49 -8.21 11.68
C ARG A 60 8.57 -6.70 11.77
N TYR A 61 9.66 -6.24 12.36
CA TYR A 61 10.02 -4.84 12.40
C TYR A 61 10.79 -4.46 11.14
N THR A 62 10.50 -3.28 10.60
CA THR A 62 11.23 -2.69 9.48
C THR A 62 11.46 -1.21 9.78
N ASP A 63 12.67 -0.76 9.51
CA ASP A 63 13.07 0.64 9.61
C ASP A 63 13.98 1.01 8.44
N GLY A 64 13.83 2.23 7.95
CA GLY A 64 14.62 2.71 6.83
C GLY A 64 14.59 4.22 6.73
N LYS A 65 15.57 4.73 5.98
CA LYS A 65 15.77 6.14 5.71
C LYS A 65 15.93 6.36 4.21
N GLY A 66 15.41 7.46 3.70
CA GLY A 66 15.55 7.82 2.29
C GLY A 66 14.89 9.15 1.94
N PRO A 67 15.04 9.63 0.69
CA PRO A 67 14.55 10.94 0.27
C PRO A 67 13.01 11.04 0.18
N SER A 68 12.30 9.92 0.29
CA SER A 68 10.84 9.84 0.31
C SER A 68 10.41 8.66 1.17
N VAL A 69 9.12 8.59 1.54
CA VAL A 69 8.56 7.44 2.27
C VAL A 69 8.73 6.16 1.47
N SER A 70 8.43 6.19 0.17
CA SER A 70 8.58 5.06 -0.76
C SER A 70 10.03 4.56 -0.84
N ALA A 71 11.00 5.47 -0.95
CA ALA A 71 12.42 5.11 -1.00
C ALA A 71 12.92 4.55 0.34
N ALA A 72 12.54 5.19 1.45
CA ALA A 72 12.91 4.74 2.79
C ALA A 72 12.37 3.34 3.10
N LEU A 73 11.12 3.06 2.73
CA LEU A 73 10.52 1.73 2.89
C LEU A 73 11.16 0.70 1.96
N SER A 74 11.43 1.06 0.70
CA SER A 74 12.12 0.17 -0.26
C SER A 74 13.49 -0.25 0.28
N ASN A 75 14.26 0.69 0.81
CA ASN A 75 15.55 0.43 1.44
C ASN A 75 15.42 -0.52 2.64
N ALA A 76 14.46 -0.26 3.53
CA ALA A 76 14.19 -1.08 4.70
C ALA A 76 13.89 -2.55 4.32
N LEU A 77 13.03 -2.73 3.31
CA LEU A 77 12.61 -4.04 2.84
C LEU A 77 13.72 -4.76 2.08
N ALA A 78 14.54 -4.04 1.30
CA ALA A 78 15.67 -4.63 0.59
C ALA A 78 16.69 -5.24 1.57
N VAL A 79 17.03 -4.52 2.65
CA VAL A 79 17.93 -5.03 3.71
C VAL A 79 17.35 -6.28 4.37
N ARG A 80 16.05 -6.31 4.63
CA ARG A 80 15.38 -7.44 5.29
C ARG A 80 15.23 -8.66 4.40
N THR A 81 14.83 -8.45 3.15
CA THR A 81 14.31 -9.51 2.28
C THR A 81 15.26 -9.95 1.19
N GLY A 82 16.25 -9.10 0.85
CA GLY A 82 17.10 -9.27 -0.33
C GLY A 82 16.38 -9.03 -1.66
N LEU A 83 15.09 -8.66 -1.63
CA LEU A 83 14.29 -8.44 -2.83
C LEU A 83 14.35 -6.98 -3.27
N GLN A 84 14.32 -6.77 -4.59
CA GLN A 84 14.14 -5.45 -5.18
C GLN A 84 12.64 -5.12 -5.18
N ILE A 85 12.24 -4.33 -4.18
CA ILE A 85 10.88 -3.78 -4.03
C ILE A 85 10.97 -2.27 -4.27
N SER A 86 10.13 -1.75 -5.14
CA SER A 86 9.99 -0.31 -5.35
C SER A 86 8.52 0.10 -5.30
N PHE A 87 8.29 1.37 -5.00
CA PHE A 87 6.94 1.93 -4.96
C PHE A 87 6.85 3.19 -5.82
N GLU A 88 5.77 3.29 -6.58
CA GLU A 88 5.32 4.54 -7.17
C GLU A 88 4.10 5.04 -6.40
N VAL A 89 4.10 6.31 -6.01
CA VAL A 89 3.03 6.89 -5.20
C VAL A 89 2.36 8.02 -5.96
N TYR A 90 1.05 7.93 -6.07
CA TYR A 90 0.18 8.90 -6.69
C TYR A 90 -0.60 9.66 -5.62
N HIS A 91 -0.62 10.98 -5.72
CA HIS A 91 -1.36 11.86 -4.81
C HIS A 91 -2.60 12.41 -5.52
N TYR A 92 -3.78 12.15 -4.97
CA TYR A 92 -5.04 12.64 -5.48
C TYR A 92 -5.70 13.57 -4.49
N LYS A 93 -6.07 14.75 -4.98
CA LYS A 93 -6.77 15.80 -4.24
C LYS A 93 -8.09 16.10 -4.95
N TRP A 94 -9.18 16.15 -4.19
CA TRP A 94 -10.48 16.61 -4.71
C TRP A 94 -11.26 17.32 -3.62
N VAL A 95 -12.33 18.02 -4.00
CA VAL A 95 -13.26 18.66 -3.07
C VAL A 95 -14.59 17.95 -3.15
N GLU A 96 -15.12 17.54 -2.01
CA GLU A 96 -16.42 16.89 -1.88
C GLU A 96 -17.15 17.50 -0.69
N ASN A 97 -18.39 17.97 -0.89
CA ASN A 97 -19.18 18.65 0.14
C ASN A 97 -18.42 19.80 0.84
N GLU A 98 -17.72 20.63 0.06
CA GLU A 98 -16.90 21.76 0.54
C GLU A 98 -15.69 21.36 1.41
N GLN A 99 -15.38 20.07 1.50
CA GLN A 99 -14.21 19.55 2.23
C GLN A 99 -13.15 19.05 1.25
N GLU A 100 -11.90 19.45 1.48
CA GLU A 100 -10.76 18.89 0.75
C GLU A 100 -10.53 17.45 1.21
N GLN A 101 -10.43 16.56 0.23
CA GLN A 101 -10.09 15.17 0.40
C GLN A 101 -8.73 14.92 -0.24
N ASP A 102 -7.94 14.08 0.41
CA ASP A 102 -6.59 13.71 0.00
C ASP A 102 -6.49 12.17 0.02
N MET A 103 -5.91 11.58 -1.01
CA MET A 103 -5.65 10.15 -1.09
C MET A 103 -4.24 9.87 -1.63
N LYS A 104 -3.60 8.88 -1.03
CA LYS A 104 -2.35 8.27 -1.47
C LYS A 104 -2.67 6.92 -2.10
N ILE A 105 -2.21 6.70 -3.32
CA ILE A 105 -2.28 5.39 -3.99
C ILE A 105 -0.85 4.96 -4.26
N ALA A 106 -0.45 3.80 -3.74
CA ALA A 106 0.85 3.23 -3.96
C ALA A 106 0.75 2.00 -4.87
N MET A 107 1.61 1.95 -5.88
CA MET A 107 1.88 0.78 -6.69
C MET A 107 3.19 0.16 -6.22
N CYS A 108 3.14 -1.06 -5.70
CA CYS A 108 4.30 -1.87 -5.36
C CYS A 108 4.74 -2.66 -6.59
N ASN A 109 5.99 -2.50 -7.00
CA ASN A 109 6.64 -3.30 -8.02
C ASN A 109 7.68 -4.21 -7.37
N LEU A 110 7.53 -5.51 -7.61
CA LEU A 110 8.43 -6.54 -7.10
C LEU A 110 9.15 -7.23 -8.25
N ASN A 111 10.45 -7.51 -8.06
CA ASN A 111 11.30 -8.20 -9.04
C ASN A 111 11.22 -7.54 -10.43
N GLN A 112 11.47 -6.22 -10.47
CA GLN A 112 11.48 -5.42 -11.71
C GLN A 112 10.14 -5.43 -12.47
N GLY A 113 9.03 -5.42 -11.73
CA GLY A 113 7.67 -5.33 -12.31
C GLY A 113 7.09 -6.67 -12.75
N LYS A 114 7.75 -7.79 -12.43
CA LYS A 114 7.17 -9.12 -12.64
C LYS A 114 5.87 -9.31 -11.84
N PHE A 115 5.79 -8.67 -10.68
CA PHE A 115 4.59 -8.62 -9.87
C PHE A 115 4.29 -7.18 -9.48
N THR A 116 3.03 -6.79 -9.65
CA THR A 116 2.53 -5.46 -9.30
C THR A 116 1.30 -5.59 -8.41
N SER A 117 1.28 -4.83 -7.33
CA SER A 117 0.16 -4.76 -6.39
C SER A 117 -0.09 -3.31 -5.98
N TRP A 118 -1.30 -3.04 -5.50
CA TRP A 118 -1.76 -1.68 -5.25
C TRP A 118 -2.31 -1.55 -3.83
N GLY A 119 -2.08 -0.39 -3.23
CA GLY A 119 -2.61 -0.01 -1.93
C GLY A 119 -3.08 1.44 -1.96
N ALA A 120 -4.10 1.78 -1.18
CA ALA A 120 -4.63 3.14 -1.15
C ALA A 120 -5.06 3.55 0.26
N LYS A 121 -4.82 4.81 0.63
CA LYS A 121 -5.20 5.39 1.92
C LYS A 121 -5.60 6.84 1.81
N LEU A 122 -6.61 7.23 2.58
CA LEU A 122 -6.97 8.63 2.75
C LEU A 122 -5.97 9.35 3.66
N GLY A 123 -5.73 10.61 3.35
CA GLY A 123 -4.89 11.52 4.11
C GLY A 123 -3.73 12.09 3.29
N SER A 124 -3.25 13.24 3.75
CA SER A 124 -2.14 13.97 3.15
C SER A 124 -0.80 13.71 3.86
N THR A 125 -0.82 12.97 4.98
CA THR A 125 0.35 12.78 5.85
C THR A 125 1.36 11.77 5.27
N LEU A 126 2.60 11.85 5.75
CA LEU A 126 3.63 10.84 5.47
C LEU A 126 3.18 9.44 5.95
N ASP A 127 2.44 9.37 7.06
CA ASP A 127 1.87 8.12 7.56
C ASP A 127 0.84 7.51 6.60
N ALA A 128 0.01 8.33 5.95
CA ALA A 128 -0.94 7.86 4.94
C ALA A 128 -0.20 7.29 3.72
N GLU A 129 0.89 7.92 3.29
CA GLU A 129 1.75 7.40 2.22
C GLU A 129 2.41 6.09 2.62
N LEU A 130 2.95 6.01 3.85
CA LEU A 130 3.57 4.79 4.36
C LEU A 130 2.55 3.65 4.43
N LEU A 131 1.35 3.92 4.94
CA LEU A 131 0.28 2.93 4.98
C LEU A 131 -0.15 2.50 3.58
N ALA A 132 -0.24 3.41 2.60
CA ALA A 132 -0.56 3.03 1.22
C ALA A 132 0.50 2.09 0.65
N CYS A 133 1.80 2.40 0.84
CA CYS A 133 2.89 1.53 0.42
C CYS A 133 2.88 0.18 1.13
N LEU A 134 2.66 0.16 2.45
CA LEU A 134 2.54 -1.08 3.22
C LEU A 134 1.35 -1.91 2.74
N SER A 135 0.20 -1.28 2.48
CA SER A 135 -1.04 -1.90 1.92
C SER A 135 -0.81 -2.53 0.55
N ALA A 136 0.11 -1.96 -0.23
CA ALA A 136 0.47 -2.46 -1.54
C ALA A 136 1.41 -3.67 -1.46
N LEU A 137 1.97 -4.02 -0.30
CA LEU A 137 2.85 -5.18 -0.19
C LEU A 137 2.07 -6.49 -0.39
N PRO A 138 2.60 -7.43 -1.19
CA PRO A 138 2.03 -8.75 -1.27
C PRO A 138 2.27 -9.49 0.05
N VAL A 139 1.22 -9.72 0.85
CA VAL A 139 1.31 -10.45 2.12
C VAL A 139 1.21 -11.98 1.90
N GLY A 140 1.99 -12.76 2.67
CA GLY A 140 1.96 -14.23 2.69
C GLY A 140 2.88 -14.90 1.67
N THR A 141 2.47 -16.07 1.15
CA THR A 141 3.24 -17.00 0.26
C THR A 141 3.87 -16.38 -0.99
N TYR A 142 3.52 -15.15 -1.35
CA TYR A 142 4.11 -14.41 -2.46
C TYR A 142 5.55 -13.97 -2.20
N PHE A 143 5.92 -13.66 -0.95
CA PHE A 143 7.32 -13.38 -0.60
C PHE A 143 8.21 -14.61 -0.84
N ASP A 144 7.68 -15.82 -0.59
CA ASP A 144 8.41 -17.07 -0.83
C ASP A 144 8.51 -17.43 -2.31
N HIS A 145 7.47 -17.19 -3.12
CA HIS A 145 7.53 -17.37 -4.58
C HIS A 145 8.47 -16.38 -5.30
N CYS A 146 8.79 -15.26 -4.67
CA CYS A 146 9.74 -14.30 -5.22
C CYS A 146 11.20 -14.58 -4.80
N ARG A 147 11.40 -15.50 -3.85
CA ARG A 147 12.72 -15.99 -3.41
C ARG A 147 13.21 -17.21 -4.19
N SER A 148 12.32 -17.89 -4.92
CA SER A 148 12.63 -19.02 -5.82
C SER A 148 12.96 -18.57 -7.23
#